data_AF-A0A3C1YU31-F1
#
_entry.id   AF-A0A3C1YU31-F1
#
_cell.length_a   1.000
_cell.length_b   1.000
_cell.length_c   1.000
_cell.angle_alpha   90.00
_cell.angle_beta   90.00
_cell.angle_gamma   90.00
#
_symmetry.space_group_name_H-M   'P 1'
#
loop_
_entity.id
_entity.type
_entity.pdbx_description
1 polymer ?
#
loop_
_entity_poly.entity_id
_entity_poly.type
_entity_poly.pdbx_seq_one_letter_code
_entity_poly.pdbx_strand_id
1 'polypeptide(L)'
;MKNSISGDDDLFLQLVQKKTNWKIRYMVSPESYVFTTPPRSFSLFVNQRTRHVSASKYYPIQIKLLYSLVHLFHLCIFVGFFVAPFISLIAVLLKFNIDALLITKGKDVIQEEFSLVEFVIDETLLVLYSFFIAPLGFLKKFDWKGSANQ
;
A
#
# COMPACT_ATOMS: atom_id res chain seq x y z
N MET A 1 -0.99 -24.97 0.94
CA MET A 1 -0.76 -23.66 1.58
C MET A 1 -1.50 -23.64 2.90
N LYS A 2 -1.03 -22.91 3.90
CA LYS A 2 -1.88 -22.61 5.06
C LYS A 2 -3.10 -21.83 4.54
N ASN A 3 -4.30 -22.17 5.03
CA ASN A 3 -5.55 -21.54 4.61
C ASN A 3 -5.52 -20.05 5.02
N SER A 4 -5.10 -19.17 4.10
CA SER A 4 -5.25 -17.72 4.28
C SER A 4 -6.65 -17.33 3.86
N ILE A 5 -7.37 -16.65 4.75
CA ILE A 5 -8.70 -16.08 4.44
C ILE A 5 -8.59 -14.67 3.79
N SER A 6 -7.37 -14.22 3.49
CA SER A 6 -7.04 -12.91 2.91
C SER A 6 -5.92 -12.99 1.86
N GLY A 7 -5.91 -12.05 0.92
CA GLY A 7 -4.91 -11.91 -0.15
C GLY A 7 -4.88 -13.09 -1.12
N ASP A 8 -6.06 -13.67 -1.38
CA ASP A 8 -6.22 -14.79 -2.31
C ASP A 8 -5.73 -14.46 -3.72
N ASP A 9 -6.01 -13.26 -4.20
CA ASP A 9 -5.53 -12.70 -5.46
C ASP A 9 -3.99 -12.65 -5.56
N ASP A 10 -3.33 -12.00 -4.60
CA ASP A 10 -1.87 -11.86 -4.58
C ASP A 10 -1.17 -13.21 -4.47
N LEU A 11 -1.69 -14.08 -3.58
CA LEU A 11 -1.13 -15.41 -3.36
C LEU A 11 -1.37 -16.31 -4.56
N PHE A 12 -2.50 -16.19 -5.24
CA PHE A 12 -2.76 -16.89 -6.48
C PHE A 12 -1.77 -16.49 -7.57
N LEU A 13 -1.50 -15.19 -7.77
CA LEU A 13 -0.51 -14.73 -8.75
C LEU A 13 0.90 -15.26 -8.45
N GLN A 14 1.30 -15.28 -7.17
CA GLN A 14 2.58 -15.88 -6.75
C GLN A 14 2.64 -17.38 -7.04
N LEU A 15 1.53 -18.11 -6.89
CA LEU A 15 1.46 -19.53 -7.24
C LEU A 15 1.57 -19.74 -8.74
N VAL A 16 0.82 -18.97 -9.53
CA VAL A 16 0.89 -19.05 -11.00
C VAL A 16 2.32 -18.82 -11.47
N GLN A 17 2.98 -17.77 -10.96
CA GLN A 17 4.37 -17.48 -11.27
C GLN A 17 5.32 -18.62 -10.87
N LYS A 18 5.07 -19.28 -9.73
CA LYS A 18 5.93 -20.36 -9.22
C LYS A 18 5.68 -21.72 -9.89
N LYS A 19 4.46 -21.97 -10.37
CA LYS A 19 4.00 -23.29 -10.80
C LYS A 19 3.82 -23.42 -12.31
N THR A 20 3.86 -22.31 -13.03
CA THR A 20 3.63 -22.28 -14.48
C THR A 20 4.70 -21.44 -15.16
N ASN A 21 4.83 -21.59 -16.48
CA ASN A 21 5.64 -20.70 -17.32
C ASN A 21 4.80 -19.54 -17.91
N TRP A 22 3.61 -19.28 -17.37
CA TRP A 22 2.74 -18.23 -17.89
C TRP A 22 3.32 -16.84 -17.61
N LYS A 23 3.12 -15.94 -18.57
CA LYS A 23 3.50 -14.53 -18.42
C LYS A 23 2.33 -13.77 -17.79
N ILE A 24 2.55 -13.20 -16.61
CA ILE A 24 1.61 -12.28 -15.98
C ILE A 24 1.82 -10.89 -16.60
N ARG A 25 0.73 -10.25 -17.04
CA ARG A 25 0.73 -8.91 -17.62
C ARG A 25 -0.39 -8.07 -17.01
N TYR A 26 -0.17 -6.77 -16.89
CA TYR A 26 -1.22 -5.83 -16.51
C TYR A 26 -2.19 -5.60 -17.67
N MET A 27 -3.50 -5.57 -17.37
CA MET A 27 -4.53 -5.12 -18.29
C MET A 27 -4.72 -3.62 -18.09
N VAL A 28 -4.32 -2.82 -19.08
CA VAL A 28 -4.34 -1.34 -19.03
C VAL A 28 -5.32 -0.74 -20.03
N SER A 29 -6.33 -1.52 -20.44
CA SER A 29 -7.41 -1.04 -21.33
C SER A 29 -8.41 -0.23 -20.50
N PRO A 30 -8.85 0.96 -20.93
CA PRO A 30 -9.86 1.74 -20.22
C PRO A 30 -11.15 0.98 -19.93
N GLU A 31 -11.53 0.05 -20.82
CA GLU A 31 -12.72 -0.81 -20.69
C GLU A 31 -12.60 -1.83 -19.54
N SER A 32 -11.41 -2.03 -18.99
CA SER A 32 -11.16 -2.93 -17.87
C SER A 32 -11.25 -2.26 -16.50
N TYR A 33 -11.44 -0.93 -16.46
CA TYR A 33 -11.43 -0.17 -15.21
C TYR A 33 -12.74 -0.36 -14.44
N VAL A 34 -12.62 -0.58 -13.13
CA VAL A 34 -13.75 -0.82 -12.24
C VAL A 34 -13.72 0.18 -11.10
N PHE A 35 -14.72 1.05 -11.04
CA PHE A 35 -14.87 2.02 -9.97
C PHE A 35 -15.32 1.33 -8.68
N THR A 36 -14.68 1.70 -7.56
CA THR A 36 -15.02 1.19 -6.24
C THR A 36 -15.34 2.35 -5.30
N THR A 37 -16.17 2.09 -4.30
CA THR A 37 -16.48 3.09 -3.27
C THR A 37 -15.56 2.90 -2.07
N PRO A 38 -15.09 3.99 -1.45
CA PRO A 38 -14.26 3.89 -0.26
C PRO A 38 -15.06 3.34 0.94
N PRO A 39 -14.38 2.80 1.97
CA PRO A 39 -15.04 2.36 3.20
C PRO A 39 -15.88 3.48 3.83
N ARG A 40 -17.09 3.15 4.28
CA ARG A 40 -18.05 4.13 4.83
C ARG A 40 -17.68 4.69 6.21
N SER A 41 -16.67 4.12 6.87
CA SER A 41 -16.23 4.57 8.18
C SER A 41 -14.75 4.26 8.43
N PHE A 42 -14.14 5.00 9.34
CA PHE A 42 -12.74 4.80 9.73
C PHE A 42 -12.49 3.40 10.30
N SER A 43 -13.44 2.84 11.07
CA SER A 43 -13.33 1.47 11.59
C SER A 43 -13.30 0.43 10.46
N LEU A 44 -14.15 0.58 9.45
CA LEU A 44 -14.14 -0.29 8.27
C LEU A 44 -12.85 -0.14 7.46
N PHE A 45 -12.33 1.09 7.33
CA PHE A 45 -11.04 1.34 6.71
C PHE A 45 -9.89 0.63 7.45
N VAL A 46 -9.81 0.78 8.77
CA VAL A 46 -8.78 0.12 9.58
C VAL A 46 -8.90 -1.41 9.50
N ASN A 47 -10.13 -1.96 9.54
CA ASN A 47 -10.35 -3.40 9.39
C ASN A 47 -9.88 -3.91 8.01
N GLN A 48 -10.21 -3.18 6.93
CA GLN A 48 -9.75 -3.50 5.58
C GLN A 48 -8.22 -3.50 5.51
N ARG A 49 -7.56 -2.46 6.03
CA ARG A 49 -6.09 -2.35 6.01
C ARG A 49 -5.41 -3.42 6.87
N THR A 50 -5.98 -3.75 8.03
CA THR A 50 -5.51 -4.86 8.88
C THR A 50 -5.55 -6.18 8.12
N ARG A 51 -6.65 -6.46 7.41
CA ARG A 51 -6.79 -7.64 6.55
C ARG A 51 -5.78 -7.67 5.40
N HIS A 52 -5.44 -6.53 4.79
CA HIS A 52 -4.41 -6.48 3.75
C HIS A 52 -3.02 -6.79 4.32
N VAL A 53 -2.67 -6.19 5.45
CA VAL A 53 -1.37 -6.43 6.11
C VAL A 53 -1.26 -7.88 6.58
N SER A 54 -2.33 -8.51 7.06
CA SER A 54 -2.29 -9.92 7.50
C SER A 54 -1.92 -10.89 6.37
N ALA A 55 -2.32 -10.59 5.12
CA ALA A 55 -1.95 -11.40 3.95
C ALA A 55 -0.44 -11.34 3.65
N SER A 56 0.21 -10.20 3.97
CA SER A 56 1.65 -10.02 3.75
C SER A 56 2.53 -11.03 4.48
N LYS A 57 2.00 -11.68 5.53
CA LYS A 57 2.66 -12.81 6.23
C LYS A 57 3.07 -13.94 5.29
N TYR A 58 2.34 -14.12 4.19
CA TYR A 58 2.59 -15.18 3.22
C TYR A 58 3.47 -14.74 2.03
N TYR A 59 3.82 -13.46 1.94
CA TYR A 59 4.64 -12.96 0.84
C TYR A 59 6.11 -13.41 0.96
N PRO A 60 6.85 -13.42 -0.16
CA PRO A 60 8.28 -13.71 -0.18
C PRO A 60 9.07 -12.72 0.68
N ILE A 61 10.22 -13.17 1.20
CA ILE A 61 11.05 -12.34 2.09
C ILE A 61 11.51 -11.05 1.42
N GLN A 62 11.78 -11.08 0.11
CA GLN A 62 12.21 -9.93 -0.67
C GLN A 62 11.16 -8.82 -0.67
N ILE A 63 9.89 -9.19 -0.84
CA ILE A 63 8.76 -8.26 -0.81
C ILE A 63 8.57 -7.69 0.60
N LYS A 64 8.67 -8.54 1.63
CA LYS A 64 8.60 -8.09 3.03
C LYS A 64 9.70 -7.11 3.39
N LEU A 65 10.94 -7.36 2.95
CA LEU A 65 12.07 -6.47 3.17
C LEU A 65 11.87 -5.13 2.46
N LEU A 66 11.41 -5.14 1.21
CA LEU A 66 11.10 -3.91 0.48
C LEU A 66 10.06 -3.06 1.20
N TYR A 67 8.92 -3.65 1.58
CA TYR A 67 7.90 -2.93 2.36
C TYR A 67 8.43 -2.43 3.70
N SER A 68 9.23 -3.23 4.40
CA SER A 68 9.83 -2.83 5.68
C SER A 68 10.76 -1.62 5.52
N LEU A 69 11.55 -1.58 4.43
CA LEU A 69 12.42 -0.44 4.12
C LEU A 69 11.61 0.83 3.82
N VAL A 70 10.51 0.72 3.08
CA VAL A 70 9.60 1.85 2.81
C VAL A 70 9.00 2.39 4.11
N HIS A 71 8.49 1.51 4.98
CA HIS A 71 7.95 1.92 6.28
C HIS A 71 9.02 2.54 7.19
N LEU A 72 10.24 1.97 7.20
CA LEU A 72 11.36 2.52 7.95
C LEU A 72 11.77 3.90 7.42
N PHE A 73 11.78 4.09 6.10
CA PHE A 73 12.06 5.38 5.48
C PHE A 73 11.03 6.44 5.89
N HIS A 74 9.73 6.12 5.85
CA HIS A 74 8.68 7.02 6.34
C HIS A 74 8.83 7.34 7.84
N LEU A 75 9.21 6.35 8.65
CA LEU A 75 9.50 6.56 10.07
C LEU A 75 10.70 7.50 10.27
N CYS A 76 11.79 7.31 9.53
CA CYS A 76 12.96 8.18 9.60
C CYS A 76 12.63 9.62 9.21
N ILE A 77 11.83 9.82 8.15
CA ILE A 77 11.31 11.13 7.78
C ILE A 77 10.57 11.78 8.97
N PHE A 78 9.62 11.04 9.55
CA PHE A 78 8.77 11.55 10.63
C PHE A 78 9.59 11.91 11.88
N VAL A 79 10.42 10.98 12.37
CA VAL A 79 11.28 11.21 13.55
C VAL A 79 12.31 12.30 13.27
N GLY A 80 12.86 12.34 12.06
CA GLY A 80 13.86 13.35 11.69
C GLY A 80 13.31 14.77 11.69
N PHE A 81 12.00 15.01 11.59
CA PHE A 81 11.46 16.36 11.81
C PHE A 81 11.70 16.89 13.23
N PHE A 82 11.88 15.99 14.21
CA PHE A 82 12.18 16.36 15.60
C PHE A 82 13.68 16.42 15.90
N VAL A 83 14.51 15.67 15.16
CA VAL A 83 15.95 15.51 15.45
C VAL A 83 16.85 16.23 14.44
N ALA A 84 16.49 16.22 13.17
CA ALA A 84 17.25 16.78 12.05
C ALA A 84 16.31 17.36 10.97
N PRO A 85 15.56 18.44 11.28
CA PRO A 85 14.44 18.91 10.46
C PRO A 85 14.82 19.26 9.01
N PHE A 86 16.01 19.83 8.78
CA PHE A 86 16.49 20.14 7.44
C PHE A 86 16.72 18.88 6.59
N ILE A 87 17.26 17.81 7.18
CA ILE A 87 17.48 16.55 6.48
C ILE A 87 16.13 15.89 6.16
N SER A 88 15.20 15.87 7.11
CA SER A 88 13.84 15.36 6.88
C SER A 88 13.09 16.14 5.82
N LEU A 89 13.22 17.46 5.79
CA LEU A 89 12.61 18.30 4.75
C LEU A 89 13.15 17.92 3.37
N ILE A 90 14.47 17.78 3.21
CA ILE A 90 15.08 17.35 1.95
C ILE A 90 14.59 15.95 1.55
N ALA A 91 14.53 15.02 2.50
CA ALA A 91 14.07 13.65 2.24
C ALA A 91 12.60 13.61 1.77
N VAL A 92 11.71 14.39 2.41
CA VAL A 92 10.31 14.53 1.99
C VAL A 92 10.20 15.13 0.60
N LEU A 93 10.93 16.22 0.32
CA LEU A 93 10.91 16.84 -0.99
C LEU A 93 11.38 15.87 -2.07
N LEU A 94 12.46 15.13 -1.83
CA LEU A 94 12.95 14.13 -2.77
C LEU A 94 11.91 13.02 -3.01
N LYS A 95 11.30 12.51 -1.95
CA LYS A 95 10.21 11.51 -2.01
C LYS A 95 9.04 12.02 -2.86
N PHE A 96 8.56 13.23 -2.58
CA PHE A 96 7.45 13.85 -3.31
C PHE A 96 7.79 14.02 -4.80
N ASN A 97 9.04 14.39 -5.13
CA ASN A 97 9.46 14.50 -6.54
C ASN A 97 9.49 13.14 -7.26
N ILE A 98 9.95 12.08 -6.59
CA ILE A 98 9.95 10.72 -7.15
C ILE A 98 8.51 10.25 -7.40
N ASP A 99 7.63 10.45 -6.42
CA ASP A 99 6.23 10.00 -6.53
C ASP A 99 5.44 10.84 -7.55
N ALA A 100 5.70 12.14 -7.64
CA ALA A 100 5.15 12.98 -8.70
C ALA A 100 5.59 12.53 -10.10
N LEU A 101 6.86 12.12 -10.27
CA LEU A 101 7.33 11.56 -11.54
C LEU A 101 6.63 10.23 -11.87
N LEU A 102 6.34 9.41 -10.87
CA LEU A 102 5.63 8.14 -11.05
C LEU A 102 4.16 8.36 -11.42
N ILE A 103 3.47 9.27 -10.72
CA ILE A 103 2.06 9.60 -10.96
C ILE A 103 1.90 10.28 -12.32
N THR A 104 2.79 11.20 -12.70
CA THR A 104 2.71 11.85 -14.02
C THR A 104 2.88 10.87 -15.18
N LYS A 105 3.60 9.76 -14.98
CA LYS A 105 3.64 8.65 -15.96
C LYS A 105 2.41 7.74 -15.89
N GLY A 106 1.85 7.56 -14.70
CA GLY A 106 0.68 6.72 -14.47
C GLY A 106 -0.64 7.33 -14.94
N LYS A 107 -0.76 8.67 -14.91
CA LYS A 107 -2.01 9.37 -15.25
C LYS A 107 -2.47 9.08 -16.68
N ASP A 108 -1.54 9.02 -17.63
CA ASP A 108 -1.84 8.74 -19.04
C ASP A 108 -2.31 7.29 -19.24
N VAL A 109 -1.85 6.38 -18.38
CA VAL A 109 -2.30 4.97 -18.38
C VAL A 109 -3.72 4.90 -17.84
N ILE A 110 -3.98 5.53 -16.69
CA ILE A 110 -5.27 5.44 -15.97
C ILE A 110 -6.35 6.33 -16.61
N GLN A 111 -5.96 7.29 -17.48
CA GLN A 111 -6.84 8.28 -18.10
C GLN A 111 -7.57 9.16 -17.08
N GLU A 112 -6.91 9.43 -15.95
CA GLU A 112 -7.44 10.27 -14.87
C GLU A 112 -6.50 11.44 -14.63
N GLU A 113 -7.06 12.64 -14.51
CA GLU A 113 -6.27 13.82 -14.17
C GLU A 113 -5.97 13.86 -12.67
N PHE A 114 -4.80 14.37 -12.33
CA PHE A 114 -4.35 14.49 -10.95
C PHE A 114 -4.28 15.94 -10.50
N SER A 115 -4.92 16.26 -9.38
CA SER A 115 -4.77 17.56 -8.73
C SER A 115 -3.49 17.59 -7.89
N LEU A 116 -2.71 18.66 -7.99
CA LEU A 116 -1.54 18.88 -7.13
C LEU A 116 -1.92 18.94 -5.64
N VAL A 117 -3.11 19.47 -5.35
CA VAL A 117 -3.60 19.57 -3.97
C VAL A 117 -3.92 18.18 -3.41
N GLU A 118 -4.60 17.34 -4.19
CA GLU A 118 -4.89 15.95 -3.81
C GLU A 118 -3.61 15.17 -3.62
N PHE A 119 -2.64 15.31 -4.53
CA PHE A 119 -1.32 14.70 -4.40
C PHE A 119 -0.63 15.07 -3.08
N VAL A 120 -0.53 16.37 -2.75
CA VAL A 120 0.14 16.80 -1.51
C VAL A 120 -0.60 16.29 -0.27
N ILE A 121 -1.94 16.28 -0.28
CA ILE A 121 -2.75 15.73 0.81
C ILE A 121 -2.48 14.23 0.96
N ASP A 122 -2.56 13.46 -0.13
CA ASP A 122 -2.38 12.01 -0.11
C ASP A 122 -0.98 11.61 0.32
N GLU A 123 0.05 12.29 -0.18
CA GLU A 123 1.44 12.06 0.18
C GLU A 123 1.70 12.30 1.67
N THR A 124 1.12 13.38 2.21
CA THR A 124 1.20 13.69 3.64
C THR A 124 0.48 12.63 4.47
N LEU A 125 -0.75 12.26 4.06
CA LEU A 125 -1.51 11.21 4.71
C LEU A 125 -0.81 9.86 4.63
N LEU A 126 -0.07 9.56 3.57
CA LEU A 126 0.65 8.29 3.41
C LEU A 126 1.79 8.13 4.41
N VAL A 127 2.54 9.20 4.67
CA VAL A 127 3.59 9.22 5.70
C VAL A 127 2.99 8.99 7.09
N LEU A 128 1.87 9.67 7.40
CA LEU A 128 1.16 9.50 8.68
C LEU A 128 0.53 8.10 8.81
N TYR A 129 -0.13 7.62 7.76
CA TYR A 129 -0.72 6.27 7.66
C TYR A 129 0.31 5.18 7.94
N SER A 130 1.51 5.32 7.37
CA SER A 130 2.61 4.37 7.51
C SER A 130 3.07 4.21 8.96
N PHE A 131 2.89 5.26 9.77
CA PHE A 131 3.23 5.24 11.19
C PHE A 131 2.08 4.76 12.07
N PHE A 132 0.87 5.30 11.89
CA PHE A 132 -0.24 5.04 12.81
C PHE A 132 -1.04 3.77 12.49
N ILE A 133 -1.17 3.41 11.22
CA ILE A 133 -2.13 2.38 10.78
C ILE A 133 -1.43 1.11 10.32
N ALA A 134 -0.29 1.22 9.63
CA ALA A 134 0.44 0.04 9.17
C ALA A 134 0.88 -0.90 10.31
N PRO A 135 1.39 -0.41 11.47
CA PRO A 135 1.73 -1.29 12.60
C PRO A 135 0.52 -1.99 13.21
N LEU A 136 -0.66 -1.34 13.22
CA LEU A 136 -1.89 -1.95 13.72
C LEU A 136 -2.28 -3.18 12.90
N GLY A 137 -1.93 -3.24 11.62
CA GLY A 137 -2.19 -4.39 10.77
C GLY A 137 -1.45 -5.67 11.18
N PHE A 138 -0.37 -5.57 11.97
CA PHE A 138 0.35 -6.72 12.51
C PHE A 138 -0.16 -7.15 13.90
N LEU A 139 -0.81 -6.26 14.62
CA LEU A 139 -1.21 -6.45 16.02
C LEU A 139 -2.70 -6.74 16.18
N LYS A 140 -3.54 -6.18 15.30
CA LYS A 140 -4.98 -6.25 15.38
C LYS A 140 -5.50 -7.42 14.55
N LYS A 141 -6.54 -8.08 15.07
CA LYS A 141 -7.33 -9.05 14.32
C LYS A 141 -8.30 -8.34 13.38
N PHE A 142 -8.71 -9.01 12.31
CA PHE A 142 -9.71 -8.46 11.39
C PHE A 142 -10.94 -9.37 11.30
N ASP A 143 -12.07 -8.75 10.96
CA ASP A 143 -13.32 -9.44 10.67
C ASP A 143 -13.55 -9.51 9.16
N TRP A 144 -14.00 -10.68 8.68
CA TRP A 144 -14.26 -10.88 7.26
C TRP A 144 -15.47 -11.78 7.03
N LYS A 145 -16.52 -11.24 6.40
CA LYS A 145 -17.71 -11.97 5.89
C LYS A 145 -18.25 -13.06 6.86
N GLY A 146 -18.36 -12.74 8.15
CA GLY A 146 -18.89 -13.65 9.17
C GLY A 146 -17.89 -14.65 9.77
N SER A 147 -16.62 -14.65 9.33
CA SER A 147 -15.53 -15.32 10.03
C SER A 147 -14.98 -14.39 11.12
N ALA A 148 -15.09 -14.81 12.38
CA ALA A 148 -14.69 -14.00 13.54
C ALA A 148 -13.18 -14.12 13.81
N ASN A 149 -12.52 -12.98 14.01
CA ASN A 149 -11.27 -12.77 14.76
C ASN A 149 -10.08 -13.72 14.48
N GLN A 150 -9.46 -13.58 13.30
CA GLN A 150 -8.07 -14.03 13.05
C GLN A 150 -7.05 -12.90 13.17
#